data_AF-A0A369UX17-F1
#
_entry.id   AF-A0A369UX17-F1
#
_cell.length_a   1.000
_cell.length_b   1.000
_cell.length_c   1.000
_cell.angle_alpha   90.00
_cell.angle_beta   90.00
_cell.angle_gamma   90.00
#
_symmetry.space_group_name_H-M   'P 1'
#
loop_
_entity.id
_entity.type
_entity.pdbx_description
1 polymer ?
#
loop_
_entity_poly.entity_id
_entity_poly.type
_entity_poly.pdbx_seq_one_letter_code
_entity_poly.pdbx_strand_id
1 'polypeptide(L)'
;MNARSTTDPRPHRLRRVAVLLGSASLLLSVTPAQALVGEASTDAGLGFTAKLVVGDHQRGCSGALVSPEWVLTAASCFAENPAADLSVPAGAPRLRTVATVGGEQRAVMELRPHGGRDLVLARLAQPVRGVTPVALAAAAPAAGQDLTVAGHGRTATEWVPLDRHTGTFAVTVVDGGDLAMSGKDGASVCQGDAGGPVLRTVDGRRELVAVSSRSNHVGCFGVDSAEGTAAEAVAARVDDVRAWVTANAVRTPASDFGGDGRSDVGVLYDGGQGSDGANRTALWTLTAGASGFGAPVRVWDSATGGSWNWSRSKVFSGDFDGDGRGDVGVLYDYGRQSLPVSASR
;
A
#
# COMPACT_ATOMS: atom_id res chain seq x y z
N MET A 1 22.85 87.44 -74.07
CA MET A 1 21.40 87.21 -74.25
C MET A 1 20.86 86.54 -73.00
N ASN A 2 20.25 87.34 -72.12
CA ASN A 2 18.88 87.20 -71.58
C ASN A 2 18.72 86.14 -70.48
N ALA A 3 18.00 86.30 -69.38
CA ALA A 3 17.48 87.42 -68.59
C ALA A 3 17.10 86.78 -67.23
N ARG A 4 17.11 87.55 -66.12
CA ARG A 4 16.60 87.14 -64.80
C ARG A 4 15.07 87.12 -64.77
N SER A 5 14.44 86.28 -63.94
CA SER A 5 13.37 86.61 -62.93
C SER A 5 12.64 85.32 -62.47
N THR A 6 12.81 84.85 -61.22
CA THR A 6 11.89 84.87 -60.05
C THR A 6 10.59 84.05 -60.10
N THR A 7 10.36 83.21 -59.07
CA THR A 7 9.09 82.91 -58.31
C THR A 7 9.29 81.58 -57.54
N ASP A 8 9.49 81.60 -56.22
CA ASP A 8 8.51 81.50 -55.09
C ASP A 8 7.98 80.06 -54.83
N PRO A 9 8.12 79.47 -53.61
CA PRO A 9 7.75 78.08 -53.34
C PRO A 9 6.35 77.97 -52.71
N ARG A 10 5.63 76.89 -53.05
CA ARG A 10 4.47 76.42 -52.25
C ARG A 10 4.59 74.93 -51.94
N PRO A 11 4.20 74.50 -50.72
CA PRO A 11 4.44 73.14 -50.24
C PRO A 11 3.26 72.23 -50.60
N HIS A 12 3.56 71.03 -51.11
CA HIS A 12 2.56 69.97 -51.23
C HIS A 12 2.92 68.79 -50.32
N ARG A 13 1.93 68.47 -49.49
CA ARG A 13 1.92 67.49 -48.40
C ARG A 13 2.14 66.07 -48.93
N LEU A 14 3.18 65.40 -48.44
CA LEU A 14 3.39 63.96 -48.63
C LEU A 14 2.39 63.18 -47.76
N ARG A 15 1.44 62.50 -48.41
CA ARG A 15 0.63 61.43 -47.81
C ARG A 15 1.56 60.26 -47.48
N ARG A 16 1.74 59.95 -46.20
CA ARG A 16 2.38 58.71 -45.75
C ARG A 16 1.42 57.55 -46.01
N VAL A 17 1.79 56.66 -46.93
CA VAL A 17 1.19 55.32 -47.07
C VAL A 17 1.89 54.44 -46.03
N ALA A 18 1.14 53.96 -45.04
CA ALA A 18 1.63 53.00 -44.06
C ALA A 18 1.59 51.60 -44.69
N VAL A 19 2.77 51.02 -44.94
CA VAL A 19 2.92 49.60 -45.28
C VAL A 19 2.92 48.82 -43.98
N LEU A 20 1.84 48.06 -43.73
CA LEU A 20 1.78 47.08 -42.65
C LEU A 20 2.60 45.85 -43.07
N LEU A 21 3.82 45.74 -42.53
CA LEU A 21 4.58 44.50 -42.51
C LEU A 21 3.90 43.54 -41.53
N GLY A 22 3.11 42.60 -42.06
CA GLY A 22 2.60 41.47 -41.30
C GLY A 22 3.73 40.50 -41.00
N SER A 23 4.28 40.56 -39.80
CA SER A 23 5.14 39.51 -39.25
C SER A 23 4.30 38.25 -39.05
N ALA A 24 4.36 37.34 -40.04
CA ALA A 24 3.91 35.96 -39.85
C ALA A 24 4.91 35.27 -38.91
N SER A 25 4.66 35.41 -37.61
CA SER A 25 5.34 34.63 -36.59
C SER A 25 4.97 33.16 -36.79
N LEU A 26 5.85 32.41 -37.47
CA LEU A 26 5.78 30.96 -37.51
C LEU A 26 6.10 30.47 -36.09
N LEU A 27 5.06 30.27 -35.27
CA LEU A 27 5.18 29.62 -33.98
C LEU A 27 5.53 28.15 -34.25
N LEU A 28 6.82 27.83 -34.29
CA LEU A 28 7.26 26.45 -34.06
C LEU A 28 6.87 26.13 -32.61
N SER A 29 5.76 25.43 -32.44
CA SER A 29 5.48 24.70 -31.22
C SER A 29 6.50 23.56 -31.15
N VAL A 30 7.64 23.84 -30.51
CA VAL A 30 8.47 22.77 -29.99
C VAL A 30 7.66 22.15 -28.87
N THR A 31 6.90 21.09 -29.16
CA THR A 31 6.45 20.21 -28.10
C THR A 31 7.72 19.74 -27.40
N PRO A 32 7.94 20.06 -26.12
CA PRO A 32 9.00 19.38 -25.40
C PRO A 32 8.72 17.89 -25.58
N ALA A 33 9.73 17.11 -25.94
CA ALA A 33 9.63 15.67 -25.80
C ALA A 33 9.33 15.42 -24.31
N GLN A 34 8.06 15.18 -24.00
CA GLN A 34 7.62 14.81 -22.66
C GLN A 34 8.11 13.39 -22.44
N ALA A 35 9.34 13.27 -21.97
CA ALA A 35 9.80 12.04 -21.36
C ALA A 35 9.08 11.91 -20.02
N LEU A 36 7.95 11.18 -19.99
CA LEU A 36 7.28 10.83 -18.75
C LEU A 36 7.69 9.44 -18.33
N VAL A 37 8.75 9.42 -17.53
CA VAL A 37 9.00 8.37 -16.55
C VAL A 37 8.32 8.82 -15.26
N GLY A 38 7.00 8.57 -15.21
CA GLY A 38 6.11 8.68 -14.05
C GLY A 38 6.04 10.06 -13.38
N GLU A 39 5.05 10.87 -13.73
CA GLU A 39 4.69 12.03 -12.92
C GLU A 39 4.38 11.59 -11.47
N ALA A 40 4.80 12.41 -10.50
CA ALA A 40 4.45 12.20 -9.09
C ALA A 40 2.92 12.08 -8.97
N SER A 41 2.44 10.91 -8.58
CA SER A 41 1.02 10.60 -8.50
C SER A 41 0.50 10.95 -7.12
N THR A 42 -0.20 12.09 -7.02
CA THR A 42 -0.95 12.52 -5.83
C THR A 42 -2.28 11.79 -5.64
N ASP A 43 -2.59 10.84 -6.53
CA ASP A 43 -3.81 10.04 -6.50
C ASP A 43 -4.04 9.35 -5.14
N ALA A 44 -5.04 9.84 -4.41
CA ALA A 44 -5.46 9.28 -3.14
C ALA A 44 -5.93 7.82 -3.26
N GLY A 45 -6.39 7.40 -4.45
CA GLY A 45 -6.81 6.04 -4.75
C GLY A 45 -5.68 5.00 -4.78
N LEU A 46 -4.43 5.41 -4.56
CA LEU A 46 -3.25 4.53 -4.42
C LEU A 46 -2.66 4.52 -3.02
N GLY A 47 -3.38 4.99 -2.00
CA GLY A 47 -2.88 5.03 -0.61
C GLY A 47 -2.32 3.71 -0.08
N PHE A 48 -2.76 2.57 -0.65
CA PHE A 48 -2.27 1.23 -0.34
C PHE A 48 -0.87 0.91 -0.89
N THR A 49 -0.33 1.69 -1.83
CA THR A 49 1.03 1.48 -2.33
C THR A 49 2.04 1.82 -1.23
N ALA A 50 2.88 0.85 -0.91
CA ALA A 50 3.87 0.95 0.14
C ALA A 50 5.26 1.24 -0.43
N LYS A 51 6.07 1.99 0.30
CA LYS A 51 7.53 2.08 0.13
C LYS A 51 8.20 1.26 1.23
N LEU A 52 9.06 0.32 0.87
CA LEU A 52 9.84 -0.48 1.81
C LEU A 52 11.31 -0.07 1.76
N VAL A 53 11.90 0.13 2.94
CA VAL A 53 13.34 0.32 3.12
C VAL A 53 13.85 -0.87 3.91
N VAL A 54 14.66 -1.71 3.27
CA VAL A 54 15.22 -2.93 3.85
C VAL A 54 16.63 -2.66 4.35
N GLY A 55 16.80 -2.87 5.65
CA GLY A 55 17.98 -2.58 6.44
C GLY A 55 18.38 -1.11 6.45
N ASP A 56 19.68 -0.80 6.53
CA ASP A 56 20.18 0.58 6.53
C ASP A 56 20.30 1.09 5.08
N HIS A 57 19.15 1.23 4.42
CA HIS A 57 19.01 1.64 3.02
C HIS A 57 19.69 0.71 1.99
N GLN A 58 19.92 -0.56 2.35
CA GLN A 58 20.55 -1.53 1.46
C GLN A 58 19.68 -1.85 0.24
N ARG A 59 18.35 -1.87 0.41
CA ARG A 59 17.39 -1.96 -0.71
C ARG A 59 16.19 -1.06 -0.46
N GLY A 60 15.74 -0.41 -1.53
CA GLY A 60 14.39 0.14 -1.64
C GLY A 60 13.52 -0.86 -2.38
N CYS A 61 12.27 -0.99 -1.97
CA CYS A 61 11.25 -1.76 -2.65
C CYS A 61 9.89 -1.05 -2.54
N SER A 62 8.92 -1.56 -3.28
CA SER A 62 7.53 -1.14 -3.23
C SER A 62 6.65 -2.29 -2.72
N GLY A 63 5.38 -2.03 -2.44
CA GLY A 63 4.43 -3.01 -1.90
C GLY A 63 2.99 -2.60 -2.09
N ALA A 64 2.06 -3.49 -1.77
CA ALA A 64 0.63 -3.20 -1.73
C ALA A 64 0.01 -3.66 -0.40
N LEU A 65 -0.65 -2.77 0.32
CA LEU A 65 -1.43 -3.13 1.50
C LEU A 65 -2.63 -3.98 1.08
N VAL A 66 -2.68 -5.25 1.50
CA VAL A 66 -3.74 -6.23 1.16
C VAL A 66 -4.63 -6.59 2.36
N SER A 67 -4.21 -6.18 3.55
CA SER A 67 -4.97 -6.20 4.82
C SER A 67 -4.39 -5.11 5.73
N PRO A 68 -5.11 -4.58 6.75
CA PRO A 68 -4.65 -3.42 7.51
C PRO A 68 -3.22 -3.51 8.09
N GLU A 69 -2.72 -4.71 8.35
CA GLU A 69 -1.35 -4.94 8.83
C GLU A 69 -0.49 -5.80 7.89
N TRP A 70 -0.91 -6.05 6.65
CA TRP A 70 -0.16 -6.90 5.72
C TRP A 70 0.06 -6.23 4.38
N VAL A 71 1.33 -6.12 4.01
CA VAL A 71 1.78 -5.68 2.70
C VAL A 71 2.20 -6.89 1.88
N LEU A 72 1.63 -7.07 0.69
CA LEU A 72 2.13 -8.01 -0.30
C LEU A 72 3.21 -7.32 -1.13
N THR A 73 4.36 -7.97 -1.27
CA THR A 73 5.55 -7.44 -1.97
C THR A 73 6.37 -8.59 -2.55
N ALA A 74 7.48 -8.29 -3.21
CA ALA A 74 8.36 -9.28 -3.81
C ALA A 74 9.27 -9.93 -2.76
N ALA A 75 9.46 -11.25 -2.84
CA ALA A 75 10.37 -12.00 -1.97
C ALA A 75 11.84 -11.60 -2.21
N SER A 76 12.18 -11.27 -3.45
CA SER A 76 13.47 -10.75 -3.90
C SER A 76 13.95 -9.52 -3.12
N CYS A 77 13.04 -8.75 -2.51
CA CYS A 77 13.36 -7.63 -1.63
C CYS A 77 14.07 -8.06 -0.34
N PHE A 78 13.83 -9.28 0.13
CA PHE A 78 14.35 -9.83 1.38
C PHE A 78 15.36 -10.95 1.18
N ALA A 79 15.49 -11.45 -0.04
CA ALA A 79 16.50 -12.43 -0.41
C ALA A 79 17.92 -11.85 -0.24
N GLU A 80 18.86 -12.69 0.19
CA GLU A 80 20.26 -12.29 0.34
C GLU A 80 20.89 -11.95 -1.02
N ASN A 81 20.64 -12.80 -2.02
CA ASN A 81 21.05 -12.57 -3.40
C ASN A 81 19.91 -12.93 -4.37
N PRO A 82 18.99 -11.99 -4.67
CA PRO A 82 17.84 -12.26 -5.53
C PRO A 82 18.18 -12.62 -6.98
N ALA A 83 19.42 -12.38 -7.42
CA ALA A 83 19.89 -12.83 -8.73
C ALA A 83 20.23 -14.34 -8.76
N ALA A 84 20.44 -14.95 -7.59
CA ALA A 84 20.81 -16.35 -7.45
C ALA A 84 19.67 -17.20 -6.87
N ASP A 85 18.98 -16.69 -5.86
CA ASP A 85 17.91 -17.41 -5.15
C ASP A 85 16.88 -16.41 -4.58
N LEU A 86 15.60 -16.78 -4.69
CA LEU A 86 14.46 -16.01 -4.15
C LEU A 86 13.97 -16.56 -2.82
N SER A 87 14.63 -17.57 -2.25
CA SER A 87 14.26 -18.12 -0.95
C SER A 87 14.39 -17.07 0.16
N VAL A 88 13.33 -16.96 0.95
CA VAL A 88 13.25 -16.08 2.12
C VAL A 88 12.73 -16.93 3.28
N PRO A 89 13.41 -16.98 4.42
CA PRO A 89 12.89 -17.66 5.60
C PRO A 89 11.60 -16.99 6.11
N ALA A 90 10.63 -17.80 6.53
CA ALA A 90 9.47 -17.29 7.27
C ALA A 90 9.90 -16.78 8.66
N GLY A 91 9.18 -15.80 9.19
CA GLY A 91 9.47 -15.18 10.48
C GLY A 91 10.01 -13.76 10.35
N ALA A 92 10.77 -13.28 11.34
CA ALA A 92 11.26 -11.90 11.33
C ALA A 92 12.20 -11.63 10.14
N PRO A 93 12.11 -10.45 9.48
CA PRO A 93 13.09 -10.05 8.48
C PRO A 93 14.52 -10.08 9.03
N ARG A 94 15.48 -10.63 8.27
CA ARG A 94 16.91 -10.65 8.66
C ARG A 94 17.47 -9.24 8.87
N LEU A 95 17.01 -8.28 8.07
CA LEU A 95 17.37 -6.87 8.16
C LEU A 95 16.17 -6.06 8.63
N ARG A 96 16.42 -5.08 9.53
CA ARG A 96 15.39 -4.14 9.98
C ARG A 96 14.70 -3.53 8.76
N THR A 97 13.40 -3.69 8.64
CA THR A 97 12.66 -3.17 7.49
C THR A 97 11.58 -2.20 7.95
N VAL A 98 11.47 -1.07 7.27
CA VAL A 98 10.42 -0.07 7.49
C VAL A 98 9.56 0.03 6.24
N ALA A 99 8.25 -0.08 6.40
CA ALA A 99 7.28 0.20 5.36
C ALA A 99 6.61 1.55 5.63
N THR A 100 6.49 2.37 4.59
CA THR A 100 5.70 3.61 4.58
C THR A 100 4.45 3.38 3.75
N VAL A 101 3.26 3.52 4.35
CA VAL A 101 1.95 3.31 3.70
C VAL A 101 1.00 4.40 4.15
N GLY A 102 0.29 5.06 3.23
CA GLY A 102 -0.60 6.18 3.58
C GLY A 102 0.08 7.35 4.30
N GLY A 103 1.40 7.51 4.12
CA GLY A 103 2.21 8.51 4.85
C GLY A 103 2.69 8.05 6.24
N GLU A 104 2.27 6.87 6.70
CA GLU A 104 2.64 6.33 8.00
C GLU A 104 3.76 5.30 7.91
N GLN A 105 4.74 5.39 8.81
CA GLN A 105 5.82 4.41 8.91
C GLN A 105 5.48 3.30 9.91
N ARG A 106 5.79 2.06 9.53
CA ARG A 106 5.66 0.86 10.36
C ARG A 106 6.88 -0.03 10.18
N ALA A 107 7.35 -0.63 11.26
CA ALA A 107 8.34 -1.71 11.14
C ALA A 107 7.67 -2.95 10.55
N VAL A 108 8.39 -3.72 9.73
CA VAL A 108 7.98 -5.07 9.32
C VAL A 108 8.50 -6.06 10.34
N MET A 109 7.61 -6.86 10.92
CA MET A 109 7.94 -7.79 12.01
C MET A 109 7.92 -9.26 11.59
N GLU A 110 7.23 -9.60 10.51
CA GLU A 110 7.05 -10.98 10.07
C GLU A 110 6.98 -11.05 8.55
N LEU A 111 7.60 -12.07 7.99
CA LEU A 111 7.56 -12.45 6.58
C LEU A 111 6.89 -13.82 6.47
N ARG A 112 5.94 -13.92 5.55
CA ARG A 112 5.33 -15.18 5.11
C ARG A 112 5.58 -15.33 3.61
N PRO A 113 6.66 -16.03 3.20
CA PRO A 113 6.96 -16.27 1.80
C PRO A 113 5.92 -17.21 1.18
N HIS A 114 5.55 -16.98 -0.08
CA HIS A 114 4.71 -17.92 -0.82
C HIS A 114 5.47 -19.22 -1.16
N GLY A 115 6.78 -19.14 -1.39
CA GLY A 115 7.67 -20.28 -1.66
C GLY A 115 7.66 -20.76 -3.13
N GLY A 116 6.58 -20.54 -3.88
CA GLY A 116 6.49 -20.91 -5.30
C GLY A 116 6.58 -19.74 -6.30
N ARG A 117 6.69 -18.49 -5.82
CA ARG A 117 6.70 -17.26 -6.63
C ARG A 117 7.52 -16.18 -5.92
N ASP A 118 7.89 -15.13 -6.65
CA ASP A 118 8.49 -13.92 -6.08
C ASP A 118 7.47 -13.09 -5.29
N LEU A 119 6.90 -13.69 -4.23
CA LEU A 119 5.86 -13.12 -3.39
C LEU A 119 6.13 -13.40 -1.92
N VAL A 120 5.99 -12.37 -1.10
CA VAL A 120 6.03 -12.44 0.36
C VAL A 120 4.99 -11.51 0.96
N LEU A 121 4.30 -11.99 1.99
CA LEU A 121 3.50 -11.15 2.87
C LEU A 121 4.39 -10.61 3.97
N ALA A 122 4.46 -9.29 4.08
CA ALA A 122 5.20 -8.55 5.08
C ALA A 122 4.23 -7.95 6.10
N ARG A 123 4.25 -8.46 7.34
CA ARG A 123 3.41 -7.97 8.42
C ARG A 123 3.98 -6.70 9.04
N LEU A 124 3.12 -5.70 9.17
CA LEU A 124 3.40 -4.45 9.85
C LEU A 124 3.28 -4.62 11.36
N ALA A 125 4.08 -3.85 12.10
CA ALA A 125 4.07 -3.80 13.56
C ALA A 125 2.71 -3.42 14.16
N GLN A 126 1.95 -2.60 13.43
CA GLN A 126 0.64 -2.11 13.80
C GLN A 126 -0.16 -1.90 12.51
N PRO A 127 -1.50 -1.98 12.56
CA PRO A 127 -2.33 -1.70 11.40
C PRO A 127 -2.17 -0.24 10.93
N VAL A 128 -2.35 -0.02 9.63
CA VAL A 128 -2.49 1.28 9.00
C VAL A 128 -3.98 1.57 8.91
N ARG A 129 -4.42 2.65 9.56
CA ARG A 129 -5.82 3.10 9.56
C ARG A 129 -6.03 4.13 8.44
N GLY A 130 -7.26 4.29 7.98
CA GLY A 130 -7.61 5.29 6.94
C GLY A 130 -7.15 4.97 5.51
N VAL A 131 -6.39 3.88 5.30
CA VAL A 131 -6.03 3.36 3.98
C VAL A 131 -6.86 2.12 3.71
N THR A 132 -7.62 2.12 2.61
CA THR A 132 -8.34 0.92 2.16
C THR A 132 -7.35 -0.05 1.50
N PRO A 133 -7.19 -1.29 2.00
CA PRO A 133 -6.36 -2.29 1.34
C PRO A 133 -6.86 -2.61 -0.07
N VAL A 134 -5.95 -2.90 -1.00
CA VAL A 134 -6.32 -3.27 -2.37
C VAL A 134 -6.85 -4.70 -2.42
N ALA A 135 -7.97 -4.90 -3.11
CA ALA A 135 -8.51 -6.23 -3.36
C ALA A 135 -7.67 -6.96 -4.42
N LEU A 136 -7.45 -8.26 -4.23
CA LEU A 136 -6.82 -9.09 -5.25
C LEU A 136 -7.82 -9.39 -6.37
N ALA A 137 -7.37 -9.21 -7.61
CA ALA A 137 -8.11 -9.57 -8.82
C ALA A 137 -8.48 -11.05 -8.79
N ALA A 138 -9.74 -11.38 -9.09
CA ALA A 138 -10.20 -12.76 -9.18
C ALA A 138 -9.95 -13.41 -10.54
N ALA A 139 -9.83 -12.59 -11.59
CA ALA A 139 -9.65 -13.03 -12.96
C ALA A 139 -8.22 -12.75 -13.42
N ALA A 140 -7.63 -13.76 -14.07
CA ALA A 140 -6.33 -13.66 -14.72
C ALA A 140 -6.27 -12.51 -15.72
N PRO A 141 -5.10 -11.87 -15.91
CA PRO A 141 -4.90 -10.91 -16.99
C PRO A 141 -4.90 -11.60 -18.36
N ALA A 142 -5.13 -10.81 -19.41
CA ALA A 142 -5.02 -11.26 -20.80
C ALA A 142 -3.89 -10.55 -21.53
N ALA A 143 -3.27 -11.21 -22.50
CA ALA A 143 -2.31 -10.54 -23.40
C ALA A 143 -2.99 -9.39 -24.16
N GLY A 144 -2.26 -8.29 -24.33
CA GLY A 144 -2.75 -7.03 -24.89
C GLY A 144 -3.53 -6.15 -23.90
N GLN A 145 -3.81 -6.63 -22.68
CA GLN A 145 -4.47 -5.82 -21.66
C GLN A 145 -3.51 -4.76 -21.11
N ASP A 146 -4.01 -3.53 -20.95
CA ASP A 146 -3.28 -2.47 -20.27
C ASP A 146 -3.49 -2.55 -18.75
N LEU A 147 -2.39 -2.44 -18.02
CA LEU A 147 -2.33 -2.41 -16.56
C LEU A 147 -1.55 -1.17 -16.10
N THR A 148 -1.88 -0.68 -14.92
CA THR A 148 -1.17 0.42 -14.27
C THR A 148 -0.21 -0.13 -13.24
N VAL A 149 1.08 0.14 -13.37
CA VAL A 149 2.08 -0.12 -12.33
C VAL A 149 2.21 1.13 -11.47
N ALA A 150 2.28 0.96 -10.15
CA ALA A 150 2.60 2.04 -9.23
C ALA A 150 3.75 1.64 -8.30
N GLY A 151 4.63 2.59 -7.99
CA GLY A 151 5.83 2.31 -7.19
C GLY A 151 6.52 3.56 -6.64
N HIS A 152 7.53 3.32 -5.81
CA HIS A 152 8.41 4.32 -5.20
C HIS A 152 9.88 4.12 -5.60
N GLY A 153 10.13 3.31 -6.62
CA GLY A 153 11.45 3.13 -7.20
C GLY A 153 11.93 4.38 -7.93
N ARG A 154 13.13 4.28 -8.49
CA ARG A 154 13.75 5.38 -9.22
C ARG A 154 12.94 5.76 -10.45
N THR A 155 13.05 7.01 -10.88
CA THR A 155 12.54 7.44 -12.19
C THR A 155 13.69 7.57 -13.18
N ALA A 156 13.45 8.12 -14.38
CA ALA A 156 14.52 8.43 -15.35
C ALA A 156 15.44 9.56 -14.88
N THR A 157 14.95 10.41 -13.97
CA THR A 157 15.63 11.64 -13.57
C THR A 157 15.95 11.68 -12.08
N GLU A 158 15.34 10.81 -11.27
CA GLU A 158 15.46 10.83 -9.81
C GLU A 158 15.86 9.48 -9.21
N TRP A 159 16.87 9.51 -8.33
CA TRP A 159 17.46 8.33 -7.71
C TRP A 159 16.70 7.81 -6.47
N VAL A 160 15.95 8.67 -5.77
CA VAL A 160 15.10 8.29 -4.63
C VAL A 160 13.90 9.23 -4.58
N PRO A 161 12.88 9.02 -5.43
CA PRO A 161 11.68 9.83 -5.35
C PRO A 161 11.02 9.72 -3.98
N LEU A 162 10.59 10.88 -3.49
CA LEU A 162 9.75 10.97 -2.30
C LEU A 162 8.33 10.51 -2.63
N ASP A 163 7.84 10.90 -3.80
CA ASP A 163 6.50 10.62 -4.26
C ASP A 163 6.41 9.29 -5.00
N ARG A 164 5.22 8.68 -4.93
CA ARG A 164 4.88 7.54 -5.77
C ARG A 164 4.72 8.01 -7.21
N HIS A 165 5.03 7.14 -8.16
CA HIS A 165 4.78 7.38 -9.58
C HIS A 165 4.04 6.19 -10.19
N THR A 166 3.49 6.40 -11.39
CA THR A 166 2.72 5.39 -12.12
C THR A 166 3.13 5.31 -13.58
N GLY A 167 2.93 4.14 -14.19
CA GLY A 167 3.10 3.95 -15.63
C GLY A 167 2.11 2.91 -16.17
N THR A 168 1.81 3.01 -17.47
CA THR A 168 0.95 2.04 -18.17
C THR A 168 1.79 0.98 -18.86
N PHE A 169 1.40 -0.27 -18.71
CA PHE A 169 2.09 -1.42 -19.29
C PHE A 169 1.09 -2.32 -20.02
N ALA A 170 1.42 -2.74 -21.25
CA ALA A 170 0.67 -3.78 -21.95
C ALA A 170 1.20 -5.15 -21.53
N VAL A 171 0.30 -6.05 -21.12
CA VAL A 171 0.63 -7.45 -20.90
C VAL A 171 1.03 -8.09 -22.24
N THR A 172 2.21 -8.66 -22.32
CA THR A 172 2.70 -9.32 -23.54
C THR A 172 2.50 -10.83 -23.46
N VAL A 173 2.76 -11.43 -22.31
CA VAL A 173 2.65 -12.88 -22.08
C VAL A 173 2.12 -13.12 -20.68
N VAL A 174 1.28 -14.15 -20.54
CA VAL A 174 0.85 -14.71 -19.26
C VAL A 174 1.35 -16.15 -19.22
N ASP A 175 2.25 -16.46 -18.29
CA ASP A 175 2.90 -17.78 -18.23
C ASP A 175 3.03 -18.26 -16.79
N GLY A 176 2.44 -19.42 -16.50
CA GLY A 176 2.40 -19.99 -15.16
C GLY A 176 1.95 -18.96 -14.12
N GLY A 177 2.81 -18.73 -13.12
CA GLY A 177 2.55 -17.80 -12.03
C GLY A 177 2.92 -16.33 -12.29
N ASP A 178 3.43 -16.03 -13.48
CA ASP A 178 3.98 -14.73 -13.84
C ASP A 178 3.23 -14.13 -15.04
N LEU A 179 3.43 -12.84 -15.24
CA LEU A 179 3.13 -12.15 -16.49
C LEU A 179 4.35 -11.34 -16.93
N ALA A 180 4.55 -11.25 -18.23
CA ALA A 180 5.46 -10.30 -18.86
C ALA A 180 4.65 -9.12 -19.41
N MET A 181 5.25 -7.93 -19.35
CA MET A 181 4.62 -6.71 -19.82
C MET A 181 5.65 -5.74 -20.38
N SER A 182 5.19 -4.87 -21.27
CA SER A 182 6.00 -3.83 -21.89
C SER A 182 5.44 -2.45 -21.56
N GLY A 183 6.32 -1.54 -21.17
CA GLY A 183 5.98 -0.17 -20.84
C GLY A 183 5.50 0.62 -22.05
N LYS A 184 4.43 1.40 -21.87
CA LYS A 184 3.93 2.35 -22.86
C LYS A 184 4.40 3.76 -22.55
N ASP A 185 4.53 4.58 -23.59
CA ASP A 185 4.78 6.02 -23.45
C ASP A 185 6.01 6.36 -22.57
N GLY A 186 7.04 5.51 -22.61
CA GLY A 186 8.27 5.66 -21.81
C GLY A 186 8.19 5.12 -20.38
N ALA A 187 7.10 4.46 -19.99
CA ALA A 187 6.98 3.84 -18.67
C ALA A 187 8.01 2.71 -18.48
N SER A 188 8.62 2.68 -17.30
CA SER A 188 9.64 1.70 -16.94
C SER A 188 9.44 1.23 -15.50
N VAL A 189 9.80 -0.02 -15.24
CA VAL A 189 9.96 -0.53 -13.87
C VAL A 189 11.44 -0.40 -13.52
N CYS A 190 11.74 0.26 -12.41
CA CYS A 190 13.09 0.60 -12.02
C CYS A 190 13.48 0.01 -10.67
N GLN A 191 14.74 0.21 -10.30
CA GLN A 191 15.24 -0.17 -8.98
C GLN A 191 14.38 0.49 -7.89
N GLY A 192 13.80 -0.32 -7.00
CA GLY A 192 12.85 0.12 -5.98
C GLY A 192 11.36 -0.04 -6.31
N ASP A 193 11.01 -0.35 -7.56
CA ASP A 193 9.62 -0.68 -7.94
C ASP A 193 9.29 -2.15 -7.76
N ALA A 194 10.30 -3.00 -7.57
CA ALA A 194 10.10 -4.39 -7.18
C ALA A 194 9.20 -4.46 -5.94
N GLY A 195 8.18 -5.32 -5.99
CA GLY A 195 7.12 -5.43 -5.01
C GLY A 195 5.93 -4.48 -5.21
N GLY A 196 6.01 -3.52 -6.13
CA GLY A 196 4.94 -2.56 -6.39
C GLY A 196 3.68 -3.20 -7.02
N PRO A 197 2.48 -2.64 -6.77
CA PRO A 197 1.25 -3.15 -7.34
C PRO A 197 1.15 -2.94 -8.85
N VAL A 198 0.70 -3.99 -9.54
CA VAL A 198 0.22 -3.95 -10.93
C VAL A 198 -1.30 -4.04 -10.90
N LEU A 199 -1.98 -3.03 -11.44
CA LEU A 199 -3.38 -2.75 -11.16
C LEU A 199 -4.23 -2.79 -12.44
N ARG A 200 -5.44 -3.31 -12.30
CA ARG A 200 -6.55 -3.09 -13.25
C ARG A 200 -7.59 -2.22 -12.57
N THR A 201 -8.26 -1.36 -13.35
CA THR A 201 -9.46 -0.67 -12.91
C THR A 201 -10.71 -1.35 -13.49
N VAL A 202 -11.64 -1.75 -12.64
CA VAL A 202 -12.96 -2.32 -13.00
C VAL A 202 -14.02 -1.49 -12.29
N ASP A 203 -14.94 -0.88 -13.03
CA ASP A 203 -16.01 -0.03 -12.49
C ASP A 203 -15.50 1.05 -11.51
N GLY A 204 -14.36 1.66 -11.84
CA GLY A 204 -13.71 2.68 -11.01
C GLY A 204 -12.99 2.15 -9.77
N ARG A 205 -13.00 0.83 -9.52
CA ARG A 205 -12.28 0.18 -8.42
C ARG A 205 -10.99 -0.46 -8.90
N ARG A 206 -9.95 -0.37 -8.08
CA ARG A 206 -8.65 -0.98 -8.37
C ARG A 206 -8.57 -2.37 -7.80
N GLU A 207 -8.11 -3.29 -8.64
CA GLU A 207 -7.76 -4.64 -8.25
C GLU A 207 -6.28 -4.87 -8.49
N LEU A 208 -5.62 -5.54 -7.53
CA LEU A 208 -4.25 -6.02 -7.67
C LEU A 208 -4.24 -7.23 -8.59
N VAL A 209 -3.60 -7.10 -9.75
CA VAL A 209 -3.47 -8.17 -10.77
C VAL A 209 -2.17 -8.93 -10.59
N ALA A 210 -1.09 -8.21 -10.26
CA ALA A 210 0.22 -8.78 -10.03
C ALA A 210 1.08 -7.88 -9.14
N VAL A 211 2.24 -8.38 -8.72
CA VAL A 211 3.27 -7.65 -7.98
C VAL A 211 4.52 -7.60 -8.85
N SER A 212 5.05 -6.40 -9.10
CA SER A 212 6.27 -6.21 -9.91
C SER A 212 7.43 -7.01 -9.32
N SER A 213 8.16 -7.75 -10.15
CA SER A 213 9.30 -8.58 -9.72
C SER A 213 10.62 -8.04 -10.27
N ARG A 214 10.81 -8.10 -11.59
CA ARG A 214 12.06 -7.76 -12.27
C ARG A 214 11.81 -7.06 -13.59
N SER A 215 12.83 -6.40 -14.12
CA SER A 215 12.78 -5.66 -15.38
C SER A 215 14.15 -5.55 -16.02
N ASN A 216 14.19 -5.15 -17.29
CA ASN A 216 15.45 -4.82 -17.96
C ASN A 216 15.97 -3.40 -17.64
N HIS A 217 15.21 -2.60 -16.87
CA HIS A 217 15.55 -1.25 -16.42
C HIS A 217 15.79 -0.22 -17.54
N VAL A 218 15.40 -0.53 -18.77
CA VAL A 218 15.43 0.41 -19.88
C VAL A 218 14.61 1.65 -19.51
N GLY A 219 15.17 2.84 -19.73
CA GLY A 219 14.54 4.12 -19.37
C GLY A 219 14.71 4.55 -17.91
N CYS A 220 15.37 3.76 -17.06
CA CYS A 220 15.68 4.15 -15.69
C CYS A 220 16.94 5.03 -15.59
N PHE A 221 17.00 5.89 -14.56
CA PHE A 221 18.17 6.75 -14.34
C PHE A 221 19.48 5.95 -14.28
N GLY A 222 20.45 6.36 -15.10
CA GLY A 222 21.79 5.76 -15.12
C GLY A 222 21.87 4.40 -15.81
N VAL A 223 20.84 4.01 -16.58
CA VAL A 223 20.85 2.78 -17.39
C VAL A 223 20.93 3.15 -18.87
N ASP A 224 22.06 2.83 -19.49
CA ASP A 224 22.24 2.96 -20.93
C ASP A 224 21.58 1.79 -21.66
N SER A 225 20.80 2.09 -22.68
CA SER A 225 20.11 1.09 -23.51
C SER A 225 20.10 1.53 -24.96
N ALA A 226 20.12 0.57 -25.89
CA ALA A 226 20.05 0.88 -27.31
C ALA A 226 18.70 1.52 -27.65
N GLU A 227 18.71 2.50 -28.54
CA GLU A 227 17.50 3.15 -29.03
C GLU A 227 16.50 2.10 -29.58
N GLY A 228 15.23 2.24 -29.23
CA GLY A 228 14.17 1.31 -29.63
C GLY A 228 14.10 0.01 -28.81
N THR A 229 14.96 -0.19 -27.81
CA THR A 229 14.80 -1.31 -26.86
C THR A 229 13.53 -1.10 -26.05
N ALA A 230 12.66 -2.10 -25.99
CA ALA A 230 11.44 -2.04 -25.20
C ALA A 230 11.75 -2.09 -23.69
N ALA A 231 11.01 -1.32 -22.89
CA ALA A 231 11.04 -1.44 -21.43
C ALA A 231 10.21 -2.66 -21.01
N GLU A 232 10.87 -3.76 -20.69
CA GLU A 232 10.24 -5.03 -20.35
C GLU A 232 10.29 -5.28 -18.84
N ALA A 233 9.19 -5.78 -18.30
CA ALA A 233 9.05 -6.15 -16.90
C ALA A 233 8.30 -7.47 -16.73
N VAL A 234 8.59 -8.16 -15.64
CA VAL A 234 7.91 -9.37 -15.18
C VAL A 234 7.28 -9.10 -13.81
N ALA A 235 6.05 -9.56 -13.62
CA ALA A 235 5.33 -9.47 -12.36
C ALA A 235 4.73 -10.81 -11.97
N ALA A 236 4.70 -11.10 -10.66
CA ALA A 236 4.09 -12.31 -10.11
C ALA A 236 2.58 -12.09 -9.97
N ARG A 237 1.79 -12.94 -10.63
CA ARG A 237 0.32 -12.87 -10.63
C ARG A 237 -0.26 -13.18 -9.26
N VAL A 238 -1.38 -12.54 -8.94
CA VAL A 238 -2.07 -12.74 -7.66
C VAL A 238 -3.41 -13.47 -7.74
N ASP A 239 -3.96 -13.69 -8.94
CA ASP A 239 -5.33 -14.18 -9.14
C ASP A 239 -5.56 -15.60 -8.58
N ASP A 240 -4.57 -16.47 -8.66
CA ASP A 240 -4.60 -17.85 -8.21
C ASP A 240 -3.93 -18.09 -6.84
N VAL A 241 -3.39 -17.05 -6.19
CA VAL A 241 -2.84 -17.11 -4.82
C VAL A 241 -3.74 -16.44 -3.79
N ARG A 242 -4.96 -16.05 -4.17
CA ARG A 242 -5.94 -15.41 -3.27
C ARG A 242 -6.20 -16.23 -2.01
N ALA A 243 -6.37 -17.54 -2.14
CA ALA A 243 -6.58 -18.42 -1.00
C ALA A 243 -5.39 -18.40 -0.02
N TRP A 244 -4.17 -18.39 -0.57
CA TRP A 244 -2.95 -18.26 0.25
C TRP A 244 -2.90 -16.89 0.95
N VAL A 245 -3.19 -15.79 0.24
CA VAL A 245 -3.24 -14.45 0.86
C VAL A 245 -4.31 -14.38 1.95
N THR A 246 -5.53 -14.86 1.70
CA THR A 246 -6.59 -14.88 2.72
C THR A 246 -6.21 -15.71 3.95
N ALA A 247 -5.56 -16.85 3.76
CA ALA A 247 -5.13 -17.71 4.86
C ALA A 247 -3.94 -17.13 5.65
N ASN A 248 -3.11 -16.27 5.04
CA ASN A 248 -1.86 -15.81 5.64
C ASN A 248 -1.82 -14.33 6.00
N ALA A 249 -2.66 -13.48 5.40
CA ALA A 249 -2.79 -12.04 5.70
C ALA A 249 -3.88 -11.77 6.76
N VAL A 250 -4.00 -12.69 7.71
CA VAL A 250 -4.99 -12.62 8.78
C VAL A 250 -4.65 -11.42 9.67
N ARG A 251 -5.64 -10.55 9.91
CA ARG A 251 -5.52 -9.55 10.97
C ARG A 251 -5.43 -10.29 12.30
N THR A 252 -4.26 -10.27 12.89
CA THR A 252 -4.06 -10.67 14.27
C THR A 252 -4.91 -9.73 15.11
N PRO A 253 -5.82 -10.26 15.94
CA PRO A 253 -6.51 -9.42 16.92
C PRO A 253 -5.44 -8.93 17.90
N ALA A 254 -4.86 -7.77 17.64
CA ALA A 254 -4.15 -7.03 18.66
C ALA A 254 -5.22 -6.67 19.70
N SER A 255 -5.07 -7.16 20.92
CA SER A 255 -5.89 -6.70 22.04
C SER A 255 -5.45 -5.29 22.40
N ASP A 256 -5.62 -4.32 21.49
CA ASP A 256 -5.27 -2.91 21.65
C ASP A 256 -6.44 -2.17 22.30
N PHE A 257 -6.68 -2.44 23.57
CA PHE A 257 -7.80 -1.83 24.32
C PHE A 257 -7.64 -0.29 24.39
N GLY A 258 -6.40 0.20 24.42
CA GLY A 258 -6.06 1.62 24.47
C GLY A 258 -6.26 2.38 23.15
N GLY A 259 -6.16 1.69 22.02
CA GLY A 259 -6.21 2.29 20.67
C GLY A 259 -4.88 2.92 20.21
N ASP A 260 -3.79 2.64 20.91
CA ASP A 260 -2.46 3.22 20.64
C ASP A 260 -1.64 2.40 19.60
N GLY A 261 -2.26 1.34 19.09
CA GLY A 261 -1.71 0.43 18.09
C GLY A 261 -0.84 -0.68 18.69
N ARG A 262 -0.59 -0.71 20.00
CA ARG A 262 0.18 -1.78 20.66
C ARG A 262 -0.79 -2.85 21.17
N SER A 263 -0.33 -4.09 21.26
CA SER A 263 -1.13 -5.14 21.91
C SER A 263 -1.04 -4.99 23.42
N ASP A 264 -2.18 -4.84 24.07
CA ASP A 264 -2.33 -4.80 25.52
C ASP A 264 -2.62 -6.19 26.11
N VAL A 265 -2.66 -6.28 27.43
CA VAL A 265 -3.03 -7.50 28.16
C VAL A 265 -4.37 -7.31 28.86
N GLY A 266 -5.29 -8.25 28.63
CA GLY A 266 -6.54 -8.36 29.35
C GLY A 266 -6.51 -9.55 30.30
N VAL A 267 -6.90 -9.37 31.56
CA VAL A 267 -6.93 -10.41 32.59
C VAL A 267 -8.32 -10.48 33.21
N LEU A 268 -9.02 -11.59 33.02
CA LEU A 268 -10.22 -11.90 33.81
C LEU A 268 -9.78 -12.63 35.09
N TYR A 269 -9.91 -11.95 36.22
CA TYR A 269 -9.41 -12.40 37.52
C TYR A 269 -10.53 -12.95 38.40
N ASP A 270 -10.32 -14.13 38.98
CA ASP A 270 -11.20 -14.74 39.98
C ASP A 270 -10.92 -14.15 41.37
N GLY A 271 -11.88 -13.36 41.88
CA GLY A 271 -11.85 -12.78 43.21
C GLY A 271 -12.37 -13.72 44.30
N GLY A 272 -12.78 -14.94 43.95
CA GLY A 272 -13.36 -15.91 44.86
C GLY A 272 -14.76 -15.53 45.34
N GLN A 273 -15.21 -16.19 46.41
CA GLN A 273 -16.53 -15.96 47.00
C GLN A 273 -16.42 -14.98 48.18
N GLY A 274 -17.24 -13.91 48.14
CA GLY A 274 -17.36 -12.94 49.22
C GLY A 274 -18.08 -13.53 50.44
N SER A 275 -18.03 -12.79 51.55
CA SER A 275 -18.76 -13.13 52.79
C SER A 275 -20.28 -13.11 52.63
N ASP A 276 -20.77 -12.43 51.59
CA ASP A 276 -22.17 -12.41 51.14
C ASP A 276 -22.56 -13.65 50.31
N GLY A 277 -21.63 -14.59 50.09
CA GLY A 277 -21.83 -15.78 49.28
C GLY A 277 -21.81 -15.52 47.77
N ALA A 278 -21.54 -14.30 47.31
CA ALA A 278 -21.46 -14.00 45.88
C ALA A 278 -20.05 -14.28 45.34
N ASN A 279 -19.96 -14.92 44.17
CA ASN A 279 -18.69 -15.04 43.47
C ASN A 279 -18.33 -13.71 42.80
N ARG A 280 -17.06 -13.33 42.88
CA ARG A 280 -16.53 -12.07 42.35
C ARG A 280 -15.54 -12.35 41.24
N THR A 281 -15.70 -11.65 40.12
CA THR A 281 -14.79 -11.65 38.98
C THR A 281 -14.58 -10.21 38.54
N ALA A 282 -13.36 -9.88 38.14
CA ALA A 282 -13.01 -8.54 37.65
C ALA A 282 -12.19 -8.63 36.35
N LEU A 283 -12.42 -7.69 35.43
CA LEU A 283 -11.61 -7.54 34.23
C LEU A 283 -10.58 -6.43 34.46
N TRP A 284 -9.32 -6.76 34.23
CA TRP A 284 -8.19 -5.85 34.30
C TRP A 284 -7.54 -5.69 32.94
N THR A 285 -7.10 -4.48 32.62
CA THR A 285 -6.30 -4.18 31.43
C THR A 285 -4.94 -3.63 31.82
N LEU A 286 -3.90 -4.05 31.10
CA LEU A 286 -2.56 -3.49 31.21
C LEU A 286 -2.18 -2.95 29.84
N THR A 287 -2.20 -1.64 29.68
CA THR A 287 -1.88 -0.97 28.41
C THR A 287 -0.38 -1.01 28.16
N ALA A 288 0.04 -1.38 26.95
CA ALA A 288 1.44 -1.46 26.55
C ALA A 288 2.01 -0.06 26.26
N GLY A 289 3.03 0.33 27.00
CA GLY A 289 3.84 1.52 26.71
C GLY A 289 5.09 1.20 25.87
N ALA A 290 5.94 2.20 25.67
CA ALA A 290 7.17 2.06 24.90
C ALA A 290 8.20 1.09 25.51
N SER A 291 8.20 0.92 26.82
CA SER A 291 9.22 0.15 27.58
C SER A 291 8.66 -0.96 28.46
N GLY A 292 7.35 -1.24 28.39
CA GLY A 292 6.69 -2.22 29.25
C GLY A 292 5.19 -1.96 29.36
N PHE A 293 4.54 -2.56 30.36
CA PHE A 293 3.11 -2.37 30.60
C PHE A 293 2.85 -1.33 31.69
N GLY A 294 1.77 -0.58 31.54
CA GLY A 294 1.22 0.27 32.60
C GLY A 294 0.71 -0.55 33.79
N ALA A 295 0.40 0.13 34.89
CA ALA A 295 -0.22 -0.51 36.05
C ALA A 295 -1.57 -1.13 35.66
N PRO A 296 -1.96 -2.29 36.24
CA PRO A 296 -3.26 -2.88 35.99
C PRO A 296 -4.40 -1.93 36.34
N VAL A 297 -5.32 -1.71 35.40
CA VAL A 297 -6.54 -0.91 35.59
C VAL A 297 -7.74 -1.86 35.60
N ARG A 298 -8.57 -1.81 36.65
CA ARG A 298 -9.82 -2.57 36.69
C ARG A 298 -10.88 -1.83 35.88
N VAL A 299 -11.27 -2.41 34.75
CA VAL A 299 -12.22 -1.82 33.81
C VAL A 299 -13.65 -2.33 34.01
N TRP A 300 -13.81 -3.49 34.65
CA TRP A 300 -15.11 -4.04 35.01
C TRP A 300 -15.06 -4.86 36.29
N ASP A 301 -16.16 -4.84 37.05
CA ASP A 301 -16.33 -5.59 38.28
C ASP A 301 -17.75 -6.17 38.38
N SER A 302 -17.83 -7.49 38.49
CA SER A 302 -19.07 -8.24 38.68
C SER A 302 -19.90 -7.79 39.89
N ALA A 303 -19.29 -7.16 40.90
CA ALA A 303 -19.99 -6.68 42.10
C ALA A 303 -21.19 -5.78 41.78
N THR A 304 -21.12 -5.07 40.64
CA THR A 304 -22.18 -4.20 40.15
C THR A 304 -23.32 -4.91 39.40
N GLY A 305 -23.11 -6.17 39.00
CA GLY A 305 -24.03 -6.94 38.15
C GLY A 305 -24.48 -8.29 38.71
N GLY A 306 -24.08 -8.64 39.94
CA GLY A 306 -24.50 -9.86 40.64
C GLY A 306 -23.34 -10.79 41.01
N SER A 307 -23.61 -12.09 41.08
CA SER A 307 -22.59 -13.12 41.36
C SER A 307 -22.10 -13.71 40.05
N TRP A 308 -20.81 -13.56 39.76
CA TRP A 308 -20.16 -14.06 38.54
C TRP A 308 -19.04 -15.03 38.90
N ASN A 309 -19.10 -16.25 38.37
CA ASN A 309 -18.12 -17.29 38.65
C ASN A 309 -17.15 -17.47 37.47
N TRP A 310 -15.86 -17.26 37.71
CA TRP A 310 -14.82 -17.41 36.71
C TRP A 310 -14.83 -18.79 36.03
N SER A 311 -15.03 -19.88 36.78
CA SER A 311 -15.01 -21.26 36.25
C SER A 311 -16.12 -21.55 35.22
N ARG A 312 -17.13 -20.67 35.15
CA ARG A 312 -18.24 -20.75 34.20
C ARG A 312 -18.06 -19.82 33.00
N SER A 313 -16.91 -19.15 32.90
CA SER A 313 -16.62 -18.14 31.90
C SER A 313 -15.68 -18.67 30.82
N LYS A 314 -15.92 -18.29 29.57
CA LYS A 314 -14.96 -18.39 28.46
C LYS A 314 -14.70 -17.00 27.89
N VAL A 315 -13.44 -16.60 27.85
CA VAL A 315 -13.01 -15.26 27.45
C VAL A 315 -12.43 -15.29 26.05
N PHE A 316 -12.76 -14.27 25.26
CA PHE A 316 -12.23 -14.05 23.93
C PHE A 316 -11.89 -12.56 23.80
N SER A 317 -10.87 -12.25 23.00
CA SER A 317 -10.60 -10.88 22.58
C SER A 317 -10.62 -10.79 21.05
N GLY A 318 -11.01 -9.63 20.55
CA GLY A 318 -11.19 -9.33 19.14
C GLY A 318 -11.54 -7.87 18.95
N ASP A 319 -11.65 -7.38 17.72
CA ASP A 319 -12.26 -6.08 17.42
C ASP A 319 -13.65 -6.40 16.84
N PHE A 320 -14.65 -6.45 17.72
CA PHE A 320 -15.99 -6.96 17.41
C PHE A 320 -16.90 -5.89 16.81
N ASP A 321 -16.65 -4.61 17.08
CA ASP A 321 -17.43 -3.49 16.53
C ASP A 321 -16.75 -2.77 15.35
N GLY A 322 -15.48 -3.07 15.08
CA GLY A 322 -14.73 -2.56 13.94
C GLY A 322 -14.16 -1.15 14.15
N ASP A 323 -14.13 -0.64 15.39
CA ASP A 323 -13.57 0.69 15.71
C ASP A 323 -12.04 0.72 15.71
N GLY A 324 -11.40 -0.45 15.58
CA GLY A 324 -9.96 -0.61 15.53
C GLY A 324 -9.31 -0.81 16.89
N ARG A 325 -10.06 -0.85 17.99
CA ARG A 325 -9.59 -1.21 19.33
C ARG A 325 -9.83 -2.70 19.59
N GLY A 326 -9.14 -3.22 20.59
CA GLY A 326 -9.47 -4.52 21.17
C GLY A 326 -10.72 -4.42 22.03
N ASP A 327 -11.53 -5.47 21.98
CA ASP A 327 -12.71 -5.73 22.78
C ASP A 327 -12.55 -7.04 23.56
N VAL A 328 -13.36 -7.20 24.61
CA VAL A 328 -13.45 -8.43 25.40
C VAL A 328 -14.86 -8.98 25.35
N GLY A 329 -14.98 -10.22 24.88
CA GLY A 329 -16.21 -11.01 24.94
C GLY A 329 -16.12 -12.08 26.01
N VAL A 330 -17.18 -12.27 26.80
CA VAL A 330 -17.28 -13.35 27.78
C VAL A 330 -18.56 -14.15 27.54
N LEU A 331 -18.40 -15.46 27.27
CA LEU A 331 -19.51 -16.41 27.30
C LEU A 331 -19.62 -16.99 28.71
N TYR A 332 -20.82 -16.93 29.28
CA TYR A 332 -21.10 -17.45 30.62
C TYR A 332 -22.03 -18.66 30.55
N ASP A 333 -21.62 -19.76 31.16
CA ASP A 333 -22.50 -20.90 31.39
C ASP A 333 -23.45 -20.58 32.55
N TYR A 334 -24.74 -20.39 32.26
CA TYR A 334 -25.78 -20.24 33.29
C TYR A 334 -26.24 -21.59 33.87
N GLY A 335 -25.88 -22.70 33.21
CA GLY A 335 -26.27 -24.06 33.60
C GLY A 335 -27.57 -24.47 32.94
N ARG A 336 -28.02 -25.70 33.22
CA ARG A 336 -29.34 -26.16 32.76
C ARG A 336 -30.43 -25.40 33.51
N GLN A 337 -31.09 -24.46 32.84
CA GLN A 337 -32.39 -23.97 33.29
C GLN A 337 -33.39 -25.11 33.06
N SER A 338 -33.92 -25.69 34.13
CA SER A 338 -35.07 -26.58 34.05
C SER A 338 -36.29 -25.74 33.64
N LEU A 339 -36.54 -25.61 32.34
CA LEU A 339 -37.83 -25.13 31.85
C LEU A 339 -38.88 -26.20 32.16
N PRO A 340 -39.94 -25.91 32.93
CA PRO A 340 -41.09 -26.80 32.98
C PRO A 340 -41.72 -26.82 31.59
N VAL A 341 -41.64 -27.96 30.91
CA VAL A 341 -42.42 -28.21 29.70
C VAL A 341 -43.86 -28.40 30.12
N SER A 342 -44.66 -27.33 30.08
CA SER A 342 -46.12 -27.45 30.02
C SER A 342 -46.52 -27.53 28.56
N ALA A 343 -46.65 -28.76 28.04
CA ALA A 343 -47.43 -29.01 26.84
C ALA A 343 -48.88 -29.28 27.27
N SER A 344 -49.79 -28.33 27.05
CA SER A 344 -51.22 -28.63 26.98
C SER A 344 -51.54 -29.11 25.57
N ARG A 345 -52.36 -30.17 25.47
CA ARG A 345 -52.89 -30.68 24.19
C ARG A 345 -53.71 -29.65 23.44
#